data_AF-A0A2W5MDD0-F1
#
_entry.id   AF-A0A2W5MDD0-F1
#
_cell.length_a   1.000
_cell.length_b   1.000
_cell.length_c   1.000
_cell.angle_alpha   90.00
_cell.angle_beta   90.00
_cell.angle_gamma   90.00
#
_symmetry.space_group_name_H-M   'P 1'
#
loop_
_entity.id
_entity.type
_entity.pdbx_description
1 polymer ?
#
loop_
_entity_poly.entity_id
_entity_poly.type
_entity_poly.pdbx_seq_one_letter_code
_entity_poly.pdbx_strand_id
1 'polypeptide(L)' 'MTSLAPDEWITLELISAPAEEAVIDGSTLNGLHDRGLVEMSADGWTVTPLGQSILGGATLAD' A
#
# COMPACT_ATOMS: atom_id res chain seq x y z
N MET A 1 13.08 6.88 8.45
CA MET A 1 12.04 5.85 8.42
C MET A 1 10.76 6.52 7.96
N THR A 2 10.27 6.19 6.77
CA THR A 2 8.99 6.70 6.28
C THR A 2 7.90 6.02 7.10
N SER A 3 7.37 6.70 8.12
CA SER A 3 6.25 6.16 8.90
C SER A 3 4.98 6.35 8.08
N LEU A 4 4.38 5.25 7.64
CA LEU A 4 3.04 5.28 7.04
C LEU A 4 2.00 5.50 8.13
N ALA A 5 0.92 6.20 7.80
CA ALA A 5 -0.28 6.18 8.63
C ALA A 5 -0.88 4.75 8.65
N PRO A 6 -1.62 4.37 9.70
CA PRO A 6 -2.26 3.05 9.76
C PRO A 6 -3.16 2.79 8.54
N ASP A 7 -3.91 3.78 8.08
CA ASP A 7 -4.77 3.67 6.89
C ASP A 7 -3.97 3.46 5.59
N GLU A 8 -2.79 4.08 5.48
CA GLU A 8 -1.88 3.88 4.35
C GLU A 8 -1.30 2.47 4.35
N TRP A 9 -0.97 1.94 5.53
CA TRP A 9 -0.44 0.58 5.68
C TRP A 9 -1.50 -0.48 5.34
N ILE A 10 -2.71 -0.33 5.87
CA ILE A 10 -3.86 -1.20 5.57
C ILE A 10 -4.17 -1.17 4.07
N THR A 11 -4.18 0.02 3.45
CA THR A 11 -4.43 0.14 2.01
C THR A 11 -3.34 -0.57 1.19
N LEU A 12 -2.08 -0.45 1.59
CA LEU A 12 -0.96 -1.11 0.93
C LEU A 12 -1.07 -2.65 1.04
N GLU A 13 -1.45 -3.17 2.21
CA GLU A 13 -1.73 -4.60 2.40
C GLU A 13 -2.91 -5.08 1.56
N LEU A 14 -4.01 -4.32 1.51
CA LEU A 14 -5.19 -4.65 0.71
C LEU A 14 -4.87 -4.74 -0.79
N ILE A 15 -3.99 -3.87 -1.31
CA ILE A 15 -3.55 -3.94 -2.70
C ILE A 15 -2.59 -5.13 -2.91
N SER A 16 -1.77 -5.45 -1.92
CA SER A 16 -0.84 -6.60 -1.99
C SER A 16 -1.56 -7.95 -1.92
N ALA A 17 -2.68 -8.01 -1.20
CA ALA A 17 -3.49 -9.19 -0.98
C ALA A 17 -4.98 -8.81 -1.08
N PRO A 18 -5.51 -8.65 -2.30
CA PRO A 18 -6.88 -8.21 -2.49
C PRO A 18 -7.86 -9.21 -1.86
N ALA A 19 -8.52 -8.78 -0.79
CA ALA A 19 -9.72 -9.43 -0.29
C ALA A 19 -10.91 -9.05 -1.20
N GLU A 20 -11.88 -9.96 -1.34
CA GLU A 20 -12.95 -9.87 -2.36
C GLU A 20 -13.82 -8.59 -2.25
N GLU A 21 -13.77 -7.82 -1.15
CA GLU A 21 -14.53 -6.57 -0.97
C GLU A 21 -13.78 -5.51 -0.14
N ALA A 22 -12.64 -5.03 -0.63
CA ALA A 22 -11.92 -3.92 -0.01
C ALA A 22 -12.27 -2.58 -0.67
N VAL A 23 -12.97 -1.69 0.06
CA VAL A 23 -13.15 -0.30 -0.37
C VAL A 23 -11.90 0.48 0.00
N ILE A 24 -11.15 0.92 -1.01
CA ILE A 24 -9.95 1.73 -0.82
C ILE A 24 -10.30 3.21 -0.99
N ASP A 25 -9.91 4.03 -0.03
CA ASP A 25 -10.03 5.48 -0.15
C ASP A 25 -9.05 6.02 -1.20
N GLY A 26 -9.58 6.76 -2.18
CA GLY A 26 -8.77 7.29 -3.28
C GLY A 26 -7.72 8.30 -2.86
N SER A 27 -7.90 8.99 -1.72
CA SER A 27 -6.93 9.95 -1.20
C SER A 27 -5.71 9.23 -0.63
N THR A 28 -5.94 8.17 0.14
CA THR A 28 -4.90 7.29 0.67
C THR A 28 -4.13 6.60 -0.46
N LEU A 29 -4.85 6.09 -1.46
CA LEU A 29 -4.28 5.49 -2.65
C LEU A 29 -3.35 6.46 -3.41
N ASN A 30 -3.79 7.70 -3.60
CA ASN A 30 -2.99 8.72 -4.28
C ASN A 30 -1.75 9.11 -3.46
N GLY A 31 -1.85 9.15 -2.13
CA GLY A 31 -0.71 9.36 -1.25
C GLY A 31 0.34 8.24 -1.35
N LEU A 32 -0.10 6.99 -1.43
CA LEU A 32 0.78 5.84 -1.66
C LEU A 32 1.42 5.89 -3.05
N HIS A 33 0.68 6.35 -4.06
CA HIS A 33 1.18 6.50 -5.42
C HIS A 33 2.26 7.58 -5.54
N ASP A 34 2.03 8.75 -4.96
CA ASP A 34 2.99 9.87 -4.92
C ASP A 34 4.31 9.47 -4.24
N ARG A 35 4.22 8.61 -3.23
CA ARG A 35 5.38 8.01 -2.53
C ARG A 35 6.06 6.88 -3.29
N GLY A 36 5.53 6.48 -4.44
CA GLY A 36 6.04 5.37 -5.25
C GLY A 36 5.88 4.01 -4.57
N LEU A 37 4.91 3.85 -3.67
CA LEU A 37 4.63 2.58 -2.98
C LEU A 37 3.67 1.71 -3.79
N VAL A 38 2.77 2.33 -4.56
CA VAL A 38 1.85 1.66 -5.48
C VAL A 38 1.91 2.29 -6.86
N GLU A 39 1.63 1.50 -7.88
CA GLU A 39 1.52 1.93 -9.26
C GLU A 39 0.23 1.44 -9.89
N MET A 40 -0.27 2.20 -10.87
CA MET A 40 -1.47 1.85 -11.62
C MET A 40 -1.10 1.05 -12.86
N SER A 41 -1.54 -0.21 -12.89
CA SER A 41 -1.39 -1.17 -13.97
C SER A 41 -2.69 -1.31 -14.77
N ALA A 42 -2.65 -2.06 -15.87
CA ALA A 42 -3.83 -2.30 -16.73
C ALA A 42 -4.99 -2.99 -15.97
N ASP A 43 -4.66 -3.84 -14.99
CA ASP A 43 -5.61 -4.59 -14.17
C ASP A 43 -6.02 -3.87 -12.87
N GLY A 44 -5.53 -2.64 -12.65
CA GLY A 44 -5.79 -1.86 -11.44
C GLY A 44 -4.52 -1.49 -10.69
N TRP A 45 -4.63 -1.29 -9.38
CA TRP A 45 -3.51 -0.86 -8.54
C TRP A 45 -2.66 -2.05 -8.12
N THR A 46 -1.34 -1.87 -8.13
CA THR A 46 -0.36 -2.90 -7.79
C THR A 46 0.71 -2.33 -6.86
N VAL A 47 1.19 -3.14 -5.92
CA VAL A 47 2.25 -2.74 -4.98
C VAL A 47 3.61 -2.83 -5.67
N THR A 48 4.39 -1.75 -5.58
CA THR A 48 5.75 -1.67 -6.14
C THR A 48 6.75 -2.47 -5.28
N PRO A 49 7.99 -2.73 -5.76
CA PRO A 49 9.04 -3.32 -4.94
C PRO A 49 9.38 -2.52 -3.67
N LEU A 50 9.22 -1.19 -3.72
CA LEU A 50 9.40 -0.31 -2.57
C LEU A 50 8.28 -0.53 -1.54
N GLY A 51 7.02 -0.57 -2.00
CA GLY A 51 5.88 -0.89 -1.16
C GLY A 51 6.00 -2.26 -0.48
N GLN A 52 6.43 -3.27 -1.22
CA GLN A 52 6.68 -4.61 -0.66
C GLN A 52 7.82 -4.59 0.37
N SER A 53 8.87 -3.81 0.14
CA SER A 53 9.96 -3.66 1.11
C SER A 53 9.49 -2.97 2.40
N ILE A 54 8.50 -2.07 2.33
CA ILE A 54 7.88 -1.46 3.51
C ILE A 54 7.02 -2.49 4.26
N LEU A 55 6.22 -3.29 3.54
CA LEU A 55 5.42 -4.35 4.15
C LEU A 55 6.28 -5.44 4.80
N GLY A 56 7.35 -5.88 4.13
CA GLY A 56 8.26 -6.91 4.64
C GLY A 56 9.33 -6.40 5.61
N GLY A 57 9.67 -5.11 5.55
CA GLY A 57 10.66 -4.45 6.41
C GLY A 57 10.06 -3.83 7.67
N ALA A 58 8.76 -3.55 7.68
CA ALA A 58 8.01 -3.27 8.89
C ALA A 58 7.63 -4.60 9.56
N THR A 59 8.60 -5.31 10.14
CA THR A 59 8.27 -6.05 11.36
C THR A 59 7.65 -5.02 12.30
N LEU A 60 6.36 -5.16 12.64
CA LEU A 60 5.79 -4.49 13.80
C LEU A 60 6.80 -4.68 14.93
N ALA A 61 7.52 -3.61 15.28
CA ALA A 61 8.45 -3.66 16.39
C ALA A 61 7.57 -3.75 17.64
N ASP A 62 7.53 -4.96 18.19
CA ASP A 62 6.98 -5.31 19.51
C ASP A 62 7.55 -4.41 20.62
#